data_AF-A0A3A6U3T9-F1
#
_entry.id   AF-A0A3A6U3T9-F1
#
_cell.length_a   1.000
_cell.length_b   1.000
_cell.length_c   1.000
_cell.angle_alpha   90.00
_cell.angle_beta   90.00
_cell.angle_gamma   90.00
#
_symmetry.space_group_name_H-M   'P 1'
#
loop_
_entity.id
_entity.type
_entity.pdbx_description
1 polymer ?
#
loop_
_entity_poly.entity_id
_entity_poly.type
_entity_poly.pdbx_seq_one_letter_code
_entity_poly.pdbx_strand_id
1 'polypeptide(L)' 'MKTTTISDFFDGLPDPRMSRTLHHPLINIITITLCAVICGCDNFNAIEE' A
#
# COMPACT_ATOMS: atom_id res chain seq x y z
N MET A 1 15.45 5.94 -5.72
CA MET A 1 14.39 5.16 -6.39
C MET A 1 13.66 6.11 -7.33
N LYS A 2 13.25 5.65 -8.52
CA LYS A 2 12.50 6.51 -9.46
C LYS A 2 11.07 6.64 -8.96
N THR A 3 10.55 7.87 -8.90
CA THR A 3 9.16 8.10 -8.51
C THR A 3 8.21 7.60 -9.60
N THR A 4 7.18 6.88 -9.17
CA THR A 4 6.11 6.34 -10.03
C THR A 4 4.87 7.21 -9.91
N THR A 5 3.99 7.14 -10.91
CA THR A 5 2.71 7.85 -10.89
C THR A 5 1.85 7.49 -9.67
N ILE A 6 1.91 6.23 -9.22
CA ILE A 6 1.19 5.78 -8.01
C ILE A 6 1.78 6.43 -6.76
N SER A 7 3.11 6.40 -6.60
CA SER A 7 3.77 7.04 -5.45
C SER A 7 3.55 8.55 -5.42
N ASP A 8 3.58 9.23 -6.57
CA ASP A 8 3.29 10.67 -6.66
C ASP A 8 1.85 10.99 -6.25
N PHE A 9 0.89 10.18 -6.71
CA PHE A 9 -0.52 10.40 -6.41
C PHE A 9 -0.83 10.27 -4.90
N PHE A 10 -0.16 9.35 -4.21
CA PHE A 10 -0.38 9.08 -2.79
C PHE A 10 0.60 9.80 -1.85
N ASP A 11 1.51 10.63 -2.36
CA ASP A 11 2.55 11.30 -1.56
C ASP A 11 1.96 12.20 -0.45
N GLY A 12 0.81 12.82 -0.71
CA GLY A 12 0.10 13.68 0.25
C GLY A 12 -0.77 12.94 1.26
N LEU A 13 -0.82 11.61 1.23
CA LEU A 13 -1.70 10.83 2.11
C LEU A 13 -1.04 10.64 3.49
N PRO A 14 -1.60 11.21 4.59
CA PRO A 14 -1.03 11.02 5.91
C PRO A 14 -1.17 9.55 6.34
N ASP A 15 -0.12 9.04 6.97
CA ASP A 15 -0.12 7.67 7.48
C ASP A 15 -0.94 7.58 8.78
N PRO A 16 -2.10 6.88 8.78
CA PRO A 16 -2.95 6.79 9.97
C PRO A 16 -2.43 5.78 10.99
N ARG A 17 -1.37 5.03 10.66
CA ARG A 17 -0.84 3.96 11.52
C ARG A 17 0.00 4.54 12.65
N MET A 18 0.00 3.85 13.78
CA MET A 18 0.81 4.24 14.93
C MET A 18 2.30 4.11 14.61
N SER A 19 3.15 5.06 15.01
CA SER A 19 4.58 5.07 14.68
C SER A 19 5.32 3.78 15.04
N ARG A 20 4.93 3.13 16.15
CA ARG A 20 5.50 1.83 16.59
C ARG A 20 5.21 0.66 15.64
N THR A 21 4.32 0.83 14.66
CA THR A 21 3.86 -0.19 13.70
C THR A 21 4.32 0.07 12.26
N LEU A 22 5.19 1.06 12.04
CA LEU A 22 5.63 1.50 10.70
C LEU A 22 6.84 0.72 10.18
N HIS A 23 6.76 -0.61 10.12
CA HIS A 23 7.84 -1.42 9.51
C HIS A 23 7.98 -1.19 8.01
N HIS A 24 6.86 -0.91 7.33
CA HIS A 24 6.80 -0.70 5.89
C HIS A 24 6.20 0.67 5.56
N PRO A 25 6.75 1.42 4.58
CA PRO A 25 6.14 2.64 4.07
C PRO A 25 4.70 2.41 3.62
N LEU A 26 3.82 3.40 3.85
CA LEU A 26 2.40 3.29 3.50
C LEU A 26 2.20 3.01 2.01
N ILE A 27 3.00 3.67 1.17
CA ILE A 27 2.93 3.52 -0.29
C ILE A 27 3.15 2.07 -0.73
N ASN A 28 4.01 1.31 -0.05
CA ASN A 28 4.24 -0.09 -0.40
C ASN A 28 2.99 -0.93 -0.11
N ILE A 29 2.34 -0.70 1.04
CA ILE A 29 1.10 -1.40 1.39
C ILE A 29 0.00 -1.04 0.39
N ILE A 30 -0.22 0.25 0.09
CA ILE A 30 -1.22 0.70 -0.87
C ILE A 30 -0.98 0.07 -2.25
N THR A 31 0.27 0.04 -2.71
CA THR A 31 0.63 -0.53 -4.02
C THR A 31 0.32 -2.02 -4.08
N ILE A 32 0.69 -2.79 -3.05
CA ILE A 32 0.42 -4.23 -2.98
C ILE A 32 -1.10 -4.48 -2.95
N THR A 33 -1.83 -3.76 -2.11
CA THR A 33 -3.29 -3.91 -2.00
C THR A 33 -4.00 -3.52 -3.29
N LEU A 34 -3.56 -2.48 -3.99
CA LEU A 34 -4.12 -2.10 -5.28
C LEU A 34 -3.95 -3.22 -6.31
N CYS A 35 -2.76 -3.80 -6.41
CA CYS A 35 -2.51 -4.95 -7.27
C CYS A 35 -3.41 -6.13 -6.91
N ALA A 36 -3.54 -6.45 -5.62
CA ALA A 36 -4.38 -7.54 -5.15
C ALA A 36 -5.88 -7.33 -5.50
N VAL A 37 -6.40 -6.13 -5.27
CA VAL A 37 -7.80 -5.78 -5.61
C VAL A 37 -8.04 -5.90 -7.12
N ILE A 38 -7.10 -5.44 -7.96
CA ILE A 38 -7.19 -5.59 -9.41
C ILE A 38 -7.19 -7.08 -9.82
N CYS A 39 -6.46 -7.93 -9.10
CA CYS A 39 -6.43 -9.37 -9.30
C CYS A 39 -7.68 -10.10 -8.74
N GLY A 40 -8.60 -9.40 -8.07
CA GLY A 40 -9.81 -9.98 -7.51
C GLY A 40 -9.66 -10.54 -6.09
N CYS A 41 -8.66 -10.11 -5.33
CA CYS A 41 -8.57 -10.44 -3.90
C CYS A 41 -9.61 -9.63 -3.11
N ASP A 42 -10.51 -10.33 -2.41
CA ASP A 42 -11.62 -9.69 -1.68
C ASP A 42 -11.25 -9.22 -0.27
N ASN A 43 -10.10 -9.65 0.26
CA ASN A 43 -9.63 -9.29 1.60
C ASN A 43 -8.10 -9.45 1.72
N PHE A 44 -7.55 -9.01 2.85
CA PHE A 44 -6.10 -9.07 3.11
C PHE A 44 -5.55 -10.49 3.26
N ASN A 45 -6.35 -11.45 3.74
CA ASN A 45 -5.90 -12.85 3.84
C ASN A 45 -5.67 -13.45 2.45
N ALA A 46 -6.49 -13.07 1.46
CA ALA A 46 -6.31 -13.48 0.07
C ALA A 46 -5.06 -12.87 -0.61
N ILE A 47 -4.33 -11.97 0.07
CA ILE A 47 -3.06 -11.42 -0.41
C ILE A 47 -1.87 -12.28 0.06
N GLU A 48 -2.05 -13.03 1.15
CA GLU A 48 -1.02 -13.91 1.73
C GLU A 48 -0.90 -15.26 0.99
N GLU A 49 -2.01 -15.75 0.43
CA GLU A 49 -2.12 -17.03 -0.29
C GLU A 49 -1.33 -17.04 -1.61
#